data_AF-A0A261FTY2-F1
#
_entry.id   AF-A0A261FTY2-F1
#
_cell.length_a   1.000
_cell.length_b   1.000
_cell.length_c   1.000
_cell.angle_alpha   90.00
_cell.angle_beta   90.00
_cell.angle_gamma   90.00
#
_symmetry.space_group_name_H-M   'P 1'
#
loop_
_entity.id
_entity.type
_entity.pdbx_description
1 polymer ?
#
loop_
_entity_poly.entity_id
_entity_poly.type
_entity_poly.pdbx_seq_one_letter_code
_entity_poly.pdbx_strand_id
1 'polypeptide(L)' 'MRMTPEQRSTIDKAALLKGTTITQWALDHLIDDARRDIEEETAIRLSAKAFDEFKEALERPMPKAMRELLRRDPEWL' A
#
# COMPACT_ATOMS: atom_id res chain seq x y z
N MET A 1 -0.16 -7.52 -23.81
CA MET A 1 1.28 -7.86 -23.71
C MET A 1 1.58 -9.09 -24.55
N ARG A 2 2.74 -9.14 -25.20
CA ARG A 2 3.22 -10.37 -25.85
C ARG A 2 4.12 -11.11 -24.88
N MET A 3 3.79 -12.36 -24.58
CA MET A 3 4.57 -13.23 -23.70
C MET A 3 5.60 -14.01 -24.51
N THR A 4 6.75 -14.30 -23.89
CA THR A 4 7.67 -15.31 -24.42
C THR A 4 7.07 -16.72 -24.25
N PRO A 5 7.55 -17.72 -25.01
CA PRO A 5 7.10 -19.10 -24.84
C PRO A 5 7.24 -19.63 -23.40
N GLU A 6 8.32 -19.25 -22.72
CA GLU A 6 8.63 -19.67 -21.35
C GLU A 6 7.66 -19.05 -20.34
N GLN A 7 7.37 -17.75 -20.49
CA GLN A 7 6.37 -17.04 -19.67
C GLN A 7 4.99 -17.68 -19.86
N ARG A 8 4.61 -17.96 -21.11
CA ARG A 8 3.34 -18.60 -21.42
C ARG A 8 3.24 -19.99 -20.80
N SER A 9 4.28 -20.84 -20.94
CA SER A 9 4.31 -22.19 -20.38
C SER A 9 4.17 -22.19 -18.86
N THR A 10 4.79 -21.22 -18.19
CA THR A 10 4.73 -21.09 -16.73
C THR A 10 3.33 -20.68 -16.27
N ILE A 11 2.75 -19.64 -16.89
CA ILE A 11 1.41 -19.14 -16.54
C ILE A 11 0.34 -20.17 -16.88
N ASP A 12 0.47 -20.88 -18.01
CA ASP A 12 -0.48 -21.93 -18.43
C ASP A 12 -0.55 -23.06 -17.41
N LYS A 13 0.60 -23.54 -16.93
CA LYS A 13 0.64 -24.55 -15.84
C LYS A 13 -0.03 -24.03 -14.57
N ALA A 14 0.24 -22.79 -14.19
CA ALA A 14 -0.34 -22.20 -12.99
C ALA A 14 -1.87 -22.03 -13.11
N ALA A 15 -2.35 -21.55 -14.26
CA ALA A 15 -3.77 -21.41 -14.56
C ALA A 15 -4.49 -22.76 -14.57
N LEU A 16 -3.89 -23.79 -15.20
CA LEU A 16 -4.40 -25.16 -15.21
C LEU A 16 -4.57 -25.73 -13.79
N LEU A 17 -3.55 -25.56 -12.93
CA LEU A 17 -3.60 -26.02 -11.54
C LEU A 17 -4.68 -25.31 -10.71
N LYS A 18 -5.05 -24.08 -11.10
CA LYS A 18 -6.10 -23.29 -10.44
C LYS A 18 -7.47 -23.43 -11.10
N GLY A 19 -7.57 -24.16 -12.21
CA GLY A 19 -8.82 -24.29 -12.97
C GLY A 19 -9.26 -22.98 -13.65
N THR A 20 -8.33 -22.08 -13.95
CA THR A 20 -8.59 -20.79 -14.58
C THR A 20 -7.95 -20.71 -15.96
N THR A 21 -8.30 -19.69 -16.75
CA THR A 21 -7.62 -19.41 -18.02
C THR A 21 -6.30 -18.66 -17.76
N ILE A 22 -5.34 -18.73 -18.70
CA ILE A 22 -4.10 -17.93 -18.67
C ILE A 22 -4.41 -16.45 -18.40
N THR A 23 -5.40 -15.90 -19.10
CA THR A 23 -5.75 -14.48 -19.00
C THR A 23 -6.31 -14.15 -17.62
N GLN A 24 -7.24 -14.97 -17.10
CA GLN A 24 -7.81 -14.74 -15.78
C GLN A 24 -6.74 -14.83 -14.69
N TRP A 25 -5.93 -15.89 -14.72
CA TRP A 25 -4.85 -16.08 -13.76
C TRP A 25 -3.87 -14.90 -13.78
N ALA A 26 -3.47 -14.45 -14.96
CA ALA A 26 -2.54 -13.33 -15.10
C ALA A 26 -3.14 -12.02 -14.60
N LEU A 27 -4.42 -11.74 -14.91
CA LEU A 27 -5.10 -10.53 -14.43
C LEU A 27 -5.23 -10.53 -12.91
N ASP A 28 -5.60 -11.65 -12.30
CA ASP A 28 -5.76 -11.74 -10.85
C ASP A 28 -4.45 -11.41 -10.14
N HIS A 29 -3.34 -12.00 -10.59
CA HIS A 29 -2.02 -11.74 -9.99
C HIS A 29 -1.53 -10.32 -10.25
N LEU A 30 -1.78 -9.76 -11.44
CA LEU A 30 -1.42 -8.36 -11.73
C LEU A 30 -2.20 -7.38 -10.84
N ILE A 31 -3.47 -7.66 -10.56
CA ILE A 31 -4.29 -6.83 -9.68
C ILE A 31 -3.86 -6.97 -8.22
N ASP A 32 -3.55 -8.19 -7.77
CA ASP A 32 -3.08 -8.43 -6.41
C ASP A 32 -1.72 -7.76 -6.15
N ASP A 33 -0.79 -7.86 -7.10
CA ASP A 33 0.50 -7.17 -7.02
C ASP A 33 0.31 -5.64 -7.04
N ALA A 34 -0.52 -5.11 -7.93
CA ALA A 34 -0.79 -3.67 -7.97
C ALA A 34 -1.40 -3.15 -6.65
N ARG A 35 -2.29 -3.93 -6.02
CA ARG A 35 -2.88 -3.59 -4.73
C ARG A 35 -1.84 -3.60 -3.62
N ARG A 36 -0.95 -4.61 -3.59
CA ARG A 36 0.14 -4.68 -2.62
C ARG A 36 1.06 -3.48 -2.74
N ASP A 37 1.48 -3.15 -3.96
CA ASP A 37 2.39 -2.01 -4.20
C ASP A 37 1.75 -0.68 -3.78
N ILE A 38 0.46 -0.48 -4.06
CA ILE A 38 -0.28 0.70 -3.58
C ILE A 38 -0.32 0.73 -2.05
N GLU A 39 -0.62 -0.40 -1.40
CA GLU A 39 -0.70 -0.45 0.06
C GLU A 39 0.67 -0.19 0.70
N GLU A 40 1.75 -0.73 0.14
CA GLU A 40 3.12 -0.50 0.62
C GLU A 40 3.54 0.98 0.56
N GLU A 41 3.15 1.68 -0.49
CA GLU A 41 3.51 3.11 -0.67
C GLU A 41 2.56 4.07 0.06
N THR A 42 1.32 3.65 0.33
CA THR A 42 0.29 4.56 0.89
C THR A 42 -0.07 4.29 2.34
N ALA A 43 0.28 3.13 2.89
CA ALA A 43 -0.06 2.76 4.26
C ALA A 43 1.17 2.70 5.17
N ILE A 44 1.08 3.36 6.32
CA ILE A 44 2.08 3.23 7.39
C ILE A 44 1.66 2.05 8.29
N ARG A 45 2.49 1.00 8.31
CA ARG A 45 2.27 -0.16 9.20
C ARG A 45 2.98 0.06 10.53
N LEU A 46 2.20 0.14 11.60
CA LEU A 46 2.70 0.31 12.96
C LEU A 46 2.64 -1.03 13.72
N SER A 47 3.63 -1.26 14.59
CA SER A 47 3.50 -2.33 15.59
C SER A 47 2.34 -2.01 16.55
N ALA A 48 1.78 -3.01 17.22
CA ALA A 48 0.69 -2.80 18.18
C ALA A 48 1.05 -1.72 19.23
N LYS A 49 2.28 -1.78 19.77
CA LYS A 49 2.79 -0.78 20.72
C LYS A 49 2.86 0.62 20.10
N ALA A 50 3.43 0.76 18.90
CA ALA A 50 3.52 2.06 18.23
C ALA A 50 2.14 2.62 17.87
N PHE A 51 1.17 1.76 17.56
CA PHE A 51 -0.21 2.14 17.33
C PHE A 51 -0.91 2.62 18.61
N ASP A 52 -0.65 1.98 19.76
CA ASP A 52 -1.15 2.43 21.06
C ASP A 52 -0.56 3.80 21.45
N GLU A 53 0.75 3.99 21.25
CA GLU A 53 1.42 5.29 21.44
C GLU A 53 0.84 6.37 20.52
N PHE A 54 0.56 6.02 19.26
CA PHE A 54 -0.09 6.92 18.31
C PHE A 54 -1.49 7.34 18.77
N LYS A 55 -2.33 6.39 19.21
CA LYS A 55 -3.66 6.71 19.77
C LYS A 55 -3.56 7.64 20.97
N GLU A 56 -2.65 7.37 21.91
CA GLU A 56 -2.46 8.23 23.07
C GLU A 56 -2.01 9.64 22.65
N ALA A 57 -1.15 9.74 21.63
CA ALA A 57 -0.72 11.02 21.09
C ALA A 57 -1.86 11.83 20.44
N LEU A 58 -2.87 11.17 19.85
CA LEU A 58 -4.05 11.84 19.28
C LEU A 58 -4.95 12.48 20.35
N GLU A 59 -5.05 11.86 21.53
CA GLU A 59 -5.86 12.36 22.66
C GLU A 59 -5.16 13.50 23.43
N ARG A 60 -3.83 13.61 23.30
CA ARG A 60 -3.06 14.65 23.97
C ARG A 60 -3.32 16.02 23.31
N PRO A 61 -3.42 17.10 24.10
CA PRO A 61 -3.59 18.43 23.54
C PRO A 61 -2.38 18.81 22.68
N MET A 62 -2.63 19.52 21.58
CA MET A 62 -1.55 19.99 20.71
C MET A 62 -0.45 20.71 21.51
N PRO A 63 0.84 20.31 21.33
CA PRO A 63 1.95 20.96 22.01
C PRO A 63 1.95 22.47 21.80
N LYS A 64 2.34 23.22 22.83
CA LYS A 64 2.37 24.69 22.76
C LYS A 64 3.15 25.19 21.54
N ALA A 65 4.30 24.57 21.24
CA ALA A 65 5.12 24.92 20.08
C ALA A 65 4.37 24.78 18.74
N MET A 66 3.57 23.73 18.58
CA MET A 66 2.75 23.52 17.38
C MET A 66 1.64 24.58 17.28
N ARG A 67 1.00 24.91 18.41
CA ARG A 67 0.00 25.99 18.47
C ARG A 67 0.59 27.36 18.14
N GLU A 68 1.80 27.66 18.63
CA GLU A 68 2.48 28.90 18.27
C GLU A 68 2.91 28.91 16.79
N LEU A 69 3.33 27.77 16.24
CA LEU A 69 3.68 27.66 14.82
C LEU A 69 2.47 27.97 13.92
N LEU A 70 1.31 27.38 14.22
CA LEU A 70 0.07 27.61 13.45
C LEU A 70 -0.47 29.04 13.55
N ARG A 71 -0.06 29.82 14.56
CA ARG A 71 -0.45 31.24 14.71
C ARG A 71 0.44 32.21 13.96
N ARG A 72 1.57 31.75 13.41
CA ARG A 72 2.45 32.61 12.62
C ARG A 72 1.83 32.81 11.26
N ASP A 73 1.76 34.07 10.82
CA ASP A 73 1.45 34.35 9.42
C ASP A 73 2.52 33.71 8.54
N PRO A 74 2.13 33.02 7.46
CA PRO A 74 3.08 32.44 6.55
C PRO A 74 3.93 33.56 5.93
N GLU A 75 5.25 33.50 6.11
CA GLU A 75 6.21 34.45 5.53
C GLU A 75 6.31 34.36 3.99
N TRP A 76 5.52 33.51 3.35
CA TRP A 76 5.55 33.24 1.91
C TRP A 76 4.42 33.91 1.11
N LEU A 77 3.64 34.82 1.72
CA LEU A 77 2.64 35.67 1.03
C LEU A 77 3.20 37.03 0.62
#